data_AF-A0A964GMP8-F1
#
_entry.id   AF-A0A964GMP8-F1
#
_cell.length_a   1.000
_cell.length_b   1.000
_cell.length_c   1.000
_cell.angle_alpha   90.00
_cell.angle_beta   90.00
_cell.angle_gamma   90.00
#
_symmetry.space_group_name_H-M   'P 1'
#
loop_
_entity.id
_entity.type
_entity.pdbx_description
1 polymer ?
#
loop_
_entity_poly.entity_id
_entity_poly.type
_entity_poly.pdbx_seq_one_letter_code
_entity_poly.pdbx_strand_id
1 'polypeptide(L)'
;MQGIIRIGASSKGNVFDETVRTLLLKELNGATLIDDKRWGSKSATSIFKEYRKRSSSKNFDFTDLQPLVDNGVPLDLVVVDKPNGSQNWPDLLIIYNQVGLPIEVKSTEVDSIVWNSGFPRFDSLYIFNCYGKSTTTCFLGQHAINAVELQELLALSERASQHNKKCYGNRWSYYVRDMYNSSQSFIESKTTPDELSKLYAAISEAEDKLQSGISESGRTLTTRQKDALASIIDEKTHKVIQLDGELSHQRAQRIQTEQATLAFIQRLPWTNSQRTNFAY
;
A
#
# COMPACT_ATOMS: atom_id res chain seq x y z
N MET A 1 11.10 12.63 -6.29
CA MET A 1 10.21 11.61 -5.72
C MET A 1 9.38 12.06 -4.51
N GLN A 2 9.64 13.21 -3.87
CA GLN A 2 8.75 13.70 -2.80
C GLN A 2 7.30 13.94 -3.29
N GLY A 3 7.12 14.22 -4.58
CA GLY A 3 5.79 14.34 -5.21
C GLY A 3 4.98 13.04 -5.26
N ILE A 4 5.64 11.87 -5.24
CA ILE A 4 4.96 10.55 -5.31
C ILE A 4 4.13 10.27 -4.04
N ILE A 5 4.56 10.79 -2.89
CA ILE A 5 3.89 10.58 -1.60
C ILE A 5 2.61 11.43 -1.49
N ARG A 6 2.37 12.36 -2.43
CA ARG A 6 1.19 13.23 -2.47
C ARG A 6 0.33 13.04 -3.73
N ILE A 7 0.42 11.87 -4.37
CA ILE A 7 -0.32 11.61 -5.62
C ILE A 7 -1.82 11.50 -5.34
N GLY A 8 -2.65 12.23 -6.11
CA GLY A 8 -3.96 11.74 -6.54
C GLY A 8 -4.97 11.35 -5.46
N ALA A 9 -4.86 11.96 -4.27
CA ALA A 9 -5.66 11.75 -3.06
C ALA A 9 -7.13 11.32 -3.31
N SER A 10 -7.82 11.87 -4.31
CA SER A 10 -9.27 11.72 -4.46
C SER A 10 -9.72 10.85 -5.64
N SER A 11 -8.82 10.11 -6.29
CA SER A 11 -9.12 9.32 -7.51
C SER A 11 -9.09 7.80 -7.28
N LYS A 12 -9.84 7.04 -8.09
CA LYS A 12 -10.00 5.58 -7.94
C LYS A 12 -9.72 4.82 -9.24
N GLY A 13 -9.24 3.59 -9.10
CA GLY A 13 -9.00 2.66 -10.22
C GLY A 13 -8.11 3.28 -11.30
N ASN A 14 -8.45 3.05 -12.57
CA ASN A 14 -7.65 3.51 -13.72
C ASN A 14 -7.29 5.01 -13.69
N VAL A 15 -8.16 5.87 -13.18
CA VAL A 15 -7.88 7.32 -13.08
C VAL A 15 -6.70 7.58 -12.11
N PHE A 16 -6.65 6.82 -11.01
CA PHE A 16 -5.53 6.89 -10.08
C PHE A 16 -4.25 6.34 -10.72
N ASP A 17 -4.33 5.20 -11.41
CA ASP A 17 -3.18 4.60 -12.12
C ASP A 17 -2.58 5.56 -13.15
N GLU A 18 -3.43 6.26 -13.92
CA GLU A 18 -3.01 7.30 -14.87
C GLU A 18 -2.37 8.50 -14.17
N THR A 19 -2.92 8.92 -13.03
CA THR A 19 -2.36 10.01 -12.23
C THR A 19 -0.98 9.64 -11.69
N VAL A 20 -0.82 8.44 -11.13
CA VAL A 20 0.45 7.90 -10.65
C VAL A 20 1.48 7.90 -11.77
N ARG A 21 1.13 7.34 -12.93
CA ARG A 21 2.01 7.28 -14.09
C ARG A 21 2.45 8.66 -14.58
N THR A 22 1.52 9.59 -14.70
CA THR A 22 1.78 10.96 -15.18
C THR A 22 2.74 11.69 -14.24
N LEU A 23 2.50 11.58 -12.93
CA LEU A 23 3.37 12.20 -11.92
C LEU A 23 4.73 11.51 -11.83
N LEU A 24 4.77 10.19 -11.98
CA LEU A 24 6.02 9.42 -12.02
C LEU A 24 6.91 9.89 -13.18
N LEU A 25 6.35 10.05 -14.38
CA LEU A 25 7.08 10.56 -15.54
C LEU A 25 7.58 12.00 -15.35
N LYS A 26 6.81 12.85 -14.66
CA LYS A 26 7.23 14.23 -14.32
C LYS A 26 8.41 14.23 -13.36
N GLU A 27 8.41 13.33 -12.38
CA GLU A 27 9.49 13.21 -11.38
C GLU A 27 10.74 12.53 -11.94
N LEU A 28 10.56 11.58 -12.87
CA LEU A 28 11.62 10.86 -13.58
C LEU A 28 11.97 11.57 -14.89
N ASN A 29 12.58 12.75 -14.78
CA ASN A 29 12.95 13.54 -15.96
C ASN A 29 13.80 12.72 -16.94
N GLY A 30 13.41 12.71 -18.22
CA GLY A 30 14.05 11.92 -19.27
C GLY A 30 13.56 10.47 -19.40
N ALA A 31 12.64 10.01 -18.54
CA ALA A 31 12.04 8.69 -18.67
C ALA A 31 11.19 8.56 -19.93
N THR A 32 11.34 7.43 -20.62
CA THR A 32 10.46 7.06 -21.75
C THR A 32 9.33 6.16 -21.27
N LEU A 33 8.08 6.56 -21.53
CA LEU A 33 6.92 5.69 -21.30
C LEU A 33 6.79 4.66 -22.42
N ILE A 34 6.66 3.39 -22.04
CA ILE A 34 6.35 2.28 -22.94
C ILE A 34 5.02 1.68 -22.51
N ASP A 35 4.01 1.76 -23.38
CA ASP A 35 2.71 1.16 -23.12
C ASP A 35 2.73 -0.37 -23.23
N ASP A 36 1.67 -1.00 -22.71
CA ASP A 36 1.49 -2.45 -22.66
C ASP A 36 1.49 -3.11 -24.05
N LYS A 37 1.02 -2.41 -25.09
CA LYS A 37 0.99 -2.90 -26.47
C LYS A 37 2.39 -2.91 -27.08
N ARG A 38 3.16 -1.85 -26.89
CA ARG A 38 4.53 -1.70 -27.39
C ARG A 38 5.46 -2.69 -26.68
N TRP A 39 5.39 -2.76 -25.34
CA TRP A 39 6.10 -3.75 -24.55
C TRP A 39 5.68 -5.18 -24.93
N GLY A 40 4.37 -5.38 -25.05
CA GLY A 40 3.72 -6.65 -25.36
C GLY A 40 3.72 -7.04 -26.84
N SER A 41 4.46 -6.34 -27.70
CA SER A 41 4.47 -6.61 -29.13
C SER A 41 4.94 -8.03 -29.42
N LYS A 42 4.22 -8.75 -30.30
CA LYS A 42 4.58 -10.09 -30.78
C LYS A 42 5.54 -10.04 -31.98
N SER A 43 5.91 -8.85 -32.45
CA SER A 43 6.85 -8.73 -33.57
C SER A 43 8.17 -9.42 -33.23
N ALA A 44 8.68 -10.21 -34.18
CA ALA A 44 9.99 -10.83 -34.05
C ALA A 44 11.12 -9.80 -33.92
N THR A 45 10.89 -8.58 -34.43
CA THR A 45 11.82 -7.44 -34.38
C THR A 45 11.61 -6.52 -33.18
N SER A 46 10.72 -6.86 -32.25
CA SER A 46 10.53 -6.05 -31.04
C SER A 46 11.80 -6.02 -30.20
N ILE A 47 12.33 -4.83 -29.94
CA ILE A 47 13.49 -4.62 -29.07
C ILE A 47 13.19 -5.00 -27.61
N PHE A 48 11.92 -5.10 -27.21
CA PHE A 48 11.49 -5.43 -25.85
C PHE A 48 11.31 -6.94 -25.61
N LYS A 49 11.49 -7.78 -26.63
CA LYS A 49 11.09 -9.20 -26.59
C LYS A 49 11.73 -9.99 -25.44
N GLU A 50 13.04 -9.87 -25.26
CA GLU A 50 13.74 -10.63 -24.20
C GLU A 50 13.48 -10.04 -22.81
N TYR A 51 13.42 -8.71 -22.70
CA TYR A 51 13.01 -8.03 -21.46
C TYR A 51 11.62 -8.45 -21.00
N ARG A 52 10.63 -8.50 -21.91
CA ARG A 52 9.28 -8.96 -21.60
C ARG A 52 9.24 -10.42 -21.12
N LYS A 53 10.05 -11.28 -21.74
CA LYS A 53 10.12 -12.69 -21.34
C LYS A 53 10.64 -12.82 -19.89
N ARG A 54 11.62 -11.99 -19.50
CA ARG A 54 12.13 -11.88 -18.13
C ARG A 54 11.09 -11.27 -17.17
N SER A 55 10.38 -10.22 -17.57
CA SER A 55 9.32 -9.63 -16.72
C SER A 55 8.19 -10.64 -16.42
N SER A 56 7.90 -11.52 -17.38
CA SER A 56 6.88 -12.57 -17.26
C SER A 56 7.28 -13.66 -16.25
N SER A 57 8.58 -13.92 -16.07
CA SER A 57 9.09 -14.81 -15.02
C SER A 57 9.23 -14.12 -13.66
N LYS A 58 8.74 -12.88 -13.55
CA LYS A 58 8.77 -12.04 -12.34
C LYS A 58 10.20 -11.73 -11.85
N ASN A 59 11.18 -11.83 -12.75
CA ASN A 59 12.54 -11.37 -12.52
C ASN A 59 12.73 -10.03 -13.24
N PHE A 60 13.03 -8.98 -12.47
CA PHE A 60 13.28 -7.64 -13.02
C PHE A 60 14.76 -7.24 -12.93
N ASP A 61 15.66 -8.21 -12.92
CA ASP A 61 17.08 -8.01 -13.21
C ASP A 61 17.35 -8.34 -14.69
N PHE A 62 17.74 -7.30 -15.43
CA PHE A 62 18.03 -7.37 -16.86
C PHE A 62 19.49 -7.05 -17.18
N THR A 63 20.37 -7.04 -16.16
CA THR A 63 21.79 -6.64 -16.31
C THR A 63 22.59 -7.55 -17.24
N ASP A 64 22.09 -8.77 -17.49
CA ASP A 64 22.63 -9.74 -18.44
C ASP A 64 22.16 -9.53 -19.88
N LEU A 65 21.20 -8.64 -20.12
CA LEU A 65 20.71 -8.32 -21.45
C LEU A 65 21.56 -7.22 -22.12
N GLN A 66 21.32 -7.03 -23.42
CA GLN A 66 21.85 -5.87 -24.14
C GLN A 66 21.04 -4.63 -23.78
N PRO A 67 21.67 -3.46 -23.59
CA PRO A 67 20.97 -2.21 -23.32
C PRO A 67 19.88 -1.92 -24.35
N LEU A 68 18.75 -1.38 -23.90
CA LEU A 68 17.66 -0.99 -24.79
C LEU A 68 18.12 0.19 -25.67
N VAL A 69 18.03 0.00 -26.98
CA VAL A 69 18.29 1.05 -27.98
C VAL A 69 17.11 1.11 -28.92
N ASP A 70 16.49 2.29 -29.03
CA ASP A 70 15.36 2.55 -29.90
C ASP A 70 15.76 3.54 -30.99
N ASN A 71 15.81 3.08 -32.24
CA ASN A 71 16.27 3.88 -33.39
C ASN A 71 17.62 4.58 -33.18
N GLY A 72 18.57 3.88 -32.54
CA GLY A 72 19.91 4.42 -32.25
C GLY A 72 20.00 5.27 -30.98
N VAL A 73 18.90 5.48 -30.26
CA VAL A 73 18.87 6.21 -28.99
C VAL A 73 18.85 5.23 -27.82
N PRO A 74 19.84 5.28 -26.91
CA PRO A 74 19.81 4.50 -25.67
C PRO A 74 18.61 4.87 -24.80
N LEU A 75 17.91 3.87 -24.28
CA LEU A 75 16.80 4.00 -23.36
C LEU A 75 17.24 3.58 -21.94
N ASP A 76 18.01 4.45 -21.29
CA ASP A 76 18.58 4.16 -19.97
C ASP A 76 17.55 4.25 -18.83
N LEU A 77 16.45 4.98 -19.04
CA LEU A 77 15.35 5.14 -18.10
C LEU A 77 14.00 4.94 -18.79
N VAL A 78 13.30 3.88 -18.40
CA VAL A 78 12.03 3.46 -19.00
C VAL A 78 10.98 3.26 -17.93
N VAL A 79 9.76 3.71 -18.18
CA VAL A 79 8.58 3.35 -17.39
C VAL A 79 7.70 2.48 -18.28
N VAL A 80 7.48 1.23 -17.87
CA VAL A 80 6.66 0.26 -18.59
C VAL A 80 5.30 0.16 -17.90
N ASP A 81 4.23 0.40 -18.66
CA ASP A 81 2.86 0.18 -18.20
C ASP A 81 2.45 -1.28 -18.33
N LYS A 82 1.95 -1.87 -17.24
CA LYS A 82 1.40 -3.23 -17.19
C LYS A 82 2.29 -4.23 -17.94
N PRO A 83 3.56 -4.40 -17.54
CA PRO A 83 4.55 -5.22 -18.26
C PRO A 83 4.10 -6.66 -18.50
N ASN A 84 3.21 -7.18 -17.64
CA ASN A 84 2.66 -8.52 -17.71
C ASN A 84 1.17 -8.55 -18.13
N GLY A 85 0.59 -7.40 -18.48
CA GLY A 85 -0.82 -7.20 -18.85
C GLY A 85 -1.69 -6.70 -17.70
N SER A 86 -2.85 -6.10 -18.02
CA SER A 86 -3.74 -5.35 -17.11
C SER A 86 -4.30 -6.08 -15.89
N GLN A 87 -4.04 -7.38 -15.72
CA GLN A 87 -4.51 -8.18 -14.58
C GLN A 87 -3.36 -8.90 -13.87
N ASN A 88 -2.11 -8.62 -14.28
CA ASN A 88 -0.93 -9.30 -13.79
C ASN A 88 0.02 -8.28 -13.18
N TRP A 89 0.48 -8.60 -11.98
CA TRP A 89 1.49 -7.83 -11.29
C TRP A 89 2.80 -7.75 -12.10
N PRO A 90 3.54 -6.63 -12.05
CA PRO A 90 3.15 -5.34 -11.44
C PRO A 90 2.32 -4.45 -12.37
N ASP A 91 1.66 -3.44 -11.81
CA ASP A 91 0.97 -2.40 -12.59
C ASP A 91 1.94 -1.51 -13.39
N LEU A 92 3.10 -1.18 -12.82
CA LEU A 92 4.16 -0.40 -13.48
C LEU A 92 5.53 -1.04 -13.22
N LEU A 93 6.46 -0.87 -14.15
CA LEU A 93 7.86 -1.26 -13.99
C LEU A 93 8.77 -0.13 -14.43
N ILE A 94 9.57 0.40 -13.51
CA ILE A 94 10.68 1.29 -13.88
C ILE A 94 11.86 0.40 -14.25
N ILE A 95 12.53 0.69 -15.35
CA ILE A 95 13.80 0.08 -15.71
C ILE A 95 14.81 1.22 -15.82
N TYR A 96 15.83 1.19 -14.98
CA TYR A 96 16.95 2.12 -15.05
C TYR A 96 18.26 1.36 -15.12
N ASN A 97 19.07 1.61 -16.15
CA ASN A 97 20.31 0.87 -16.38
C ASN A 97 20.10 -0.65 -16.26
N GLN A 98 19.03 -1.15 -16.87
CA GLN A 98 18.66 -2.57 -16.88
C GLN A 98 18.32 -3.17 -15.49
N VAL A 99 18.23 -2.35 -14.44
CA VAL A 99 17.69 -2.74 -13.14
C VAL A 99 16.23 -2.33 -13.08
N GLY A 100 15.35 -3.29 -12.81
CA GLY A 100 13.93 -3.06 -12.69
C GLY A 100 13.51 -2.72 -11.27
N LEU A 101 12.53 -1.83 -11.10
CA LEU A 101 11.81 -1.58 -9.86
C LEU A 101 10.31 -1.75 -10.14
N PRO A 102 9.70 -2.86 -9.68
CA PRO A 102 8.27 -3.06 -9.85
C PRO A 102 7.48 -2.15 -8.89
N ILE A 103 6.41 -1.56 -9.41
CA ILE A 103 5.49 -0.72 -8.65
C ILE A 103 4.08 -1.29 -8.81
N GLU A 104 3.44 -1.55 -7.67
CA GLU A 104 2.02 -1.88 -7.63
C GLU A 104 1.21 -0.68 -7.15
N VAL A 105 0.10 -0.42 -7.83
CA VAL A 105 -0.81 0.67 -7.50
C VAL A 105 -2.08 0.09 -6.89
N LYS A 106 -2.46 0.59 -5.71
CA LYS A 106 -3.69 0.17 -5.03
C LYS A 106 -4.52 1.39 -4.68
N SER A 107 -5.82 1.29 -4.92
CA SER A 107 -6.78 2.32 -4.49
C SER A 107 -8.01 1.67 -3.88
N THR A 108 -8.44 2.14 -2.71
CA THR A 108 -9.71 1.74 -2.09
C THR A 108 -10.29 2.88 -1.26
N GLU A 109 -11.57 2.77 -0.92
CA GLU A 109 -12.27 3.75 -0.07
C GLU A 109 -11.84 3.64 1.39
N VAL A 110 -11.55 2.42 1.81
CA VAL A 110 -11.23 2.05 3.18
C VAL A 110 -9.72 1.98 3.33
N ASP A 111 -9.20 2.36 4.49
CA ASP A 111 -7.78 2.21 4.80
C ASP A 111 -7.42 0.73 5.11
N SER A 112 -7.47 -0.10 4.07
CA SER A 112 -7.10 -1.51 4.08
C SER A 112 -6.98 -2.04 2.66
N ILE A 113 -5.91 -2.78 2.37
CA ILE A 113 -5.71 -3.37 1.04
C ILE A 113 -6.29 -4.78 0.99
N VAL A 114 -7.02 -5.06 -0.09
CA VAL A 114 -7.40 -6.42 -0.46
C VAL A 114 -6.32 -7.01 -1.36
N TRP A 115 -5.70 -8.09 -0.90
CA TRP A 115 -4.61 -8.77 -1.61
C TRP A 115 -5.19 -9.89 -2.48
N ASN A 116 -5.76 -9.49 -3.61
CA ASN A 116 -6.33 -10.41 -4.59
C ASN A 116 -5.23 -11.12 -5.38
N SER A 117 -5.32 -12.46 -5.46
CA SER A 117 -4.50 -13.27 -6.37
C SER A 117 -2.98 -13.23 -6.11
N GLY A 118 -2.54 -12.72 -4.97
CA GLY A 118 -1.12 -12.71 -4.58
C GLY A 118 -0.84 -11.97 -3.27
N PHE A 119 0.33 -12.24 -2.70
CA PHE A 119 0.85 -11.60 -1.49
C PHE A 119 1.64 -10.34 -1.80
N PRO A 120 1.84 -9.43 -0.82
CA PRO A 120 2.82 -8.37 -0.95
C PRO A 120 4.20 -8.95 -1.29
N ARG A 121 4.91 -8.33 -2.23
CA ARG A 121 6.21 -8.78 -2.72
C ARG A 121 7.33 -7.95 -2.12
N PHE A 122 8.34 -8.62 -1.60
CA PHE A 122 9.51 -7.98 -1.02
C PHE A 122 10.22 -7.13 -2.08
N ASP A 123 10.79 -6.02 -1.63
CA ASP A 123 11.51 -5.03 -2.44
C ASP A 123 10.68 -4.42 -3.58
N SER A 124 9.37 -4.64 -3.59
CA SER A 124 8.43 -4.00 -4.52
C SER A 124 7.84 -2.76 -3.88
N LEU A 125 7.74 -1.69 -4.66
CA LEU A 125 7.15 -0.43 -4.19
C LEU A 125 5.62 -0.49 -4.35
N TYR A 126 4.91 -0.18 -3.28
CA TYR A 126 3.47 -0.03 -3.29
C TYR A 126 3.12 1.45 -3.18
N ILE A 127 2.24 1.92 -4.07
CA ILE A 127 1.62 3.24 -3.98
C ILE A 127 0.15 3.00 -3.66
N PHE A 128 -0.25 3.37 -2.44
CA PHE A 128 -1.59 3.13 -1.93
C PHE A 128 -2.36 4.42 -1.74
N ASN A 129 -3.52 4.53 -2.38
CA ASN A 129 -4.47 5.62 -2.17
C ASN A 129 -5.72 5.16 -1.43
N CYS A 130 -6.01 5.87 -0.35
CA CYS A 130 -7.29 5.80 0.35
C CYS A 130 -8.14 7.00 -0.08
N TYR A 131 -8.96 6.83 -1.12
CA TYR A 131 -9.71 7.97 -1.68
C TYR A 131 -10.83 8.46 -0.75
N GLY A 132 -11.35 7.60 0.12
CA GLY A 132 -12.29 7.99 1.18
C GLY A 132 -11.67 8.95 2.21
N LYS A 133 -10.32 8.99 2.28
CA LYS A 133 -9.55 9.86 3.17
C LYS A 133 -8.73 10.91 2.42
N SER A 134 -8.86 10.98 1.10
CA SER A 134 -8.06 11.86 0.25
C SER A 134 -6.55 11.81 0.59
N THR A 135 -6.02 10.60 0.79
CA THR A 135 -4.63 10.44 1.23
C THR A 135 -3.95 9.27 0.52
N THR A 136 -2.72 9.50 0.05
CA THR A 136 -1.84 8.47 -0.50
C THR A 136 -0.63 8.26 0.40
N THR A 137 -0.12 7.04 0.41
CA THR A 137 1.14 6.67 1.06
C THR A 137 1.91 5.69 0.17
N CYS A 138 3.18 5.45 0.52
CA CYS A 138 4.01 4.46 -0.13
C CYS A 138 4.74 3.60 0.89
N PHE A 139 4.91 2.33 0.56
CA PHE A 139 5.63 1.36 1.38
C PHE A 139 6.22 0.25 0.52
N LEU A 140 7.13 -0.53 1.07
CA LEU A 140 7.67 -1.74 0.43
C LEU A 140 6.88 -2.96 0.89
N GLY A 141 6.82 -4.02 0.10
CA GLY A 141 6.04 -5.22 0.47
C GLY A 141 6.40 -5.82 1.83
N GLN A 142 7.68 -5.77 2.23
CA GLN A 142 8.13 -6.21 3.56
C GLN A 142 7.57 -5.38 4.73
N HIS A 143 7.05 -4.18 4.47
CA HIS A 143 6.36 -3.38 5.49
C HIS A 143 4.89 -3.81 5.66
N ALA A 144 4.36 -4.57 4.70
CA ALA A 144 2.98 -5.08 4.73
C ALA A 144 2.90 -6.54 5.19
N ILE A 145 3.97 -7.32 5.03
CA ILE A 145 4.02 -8.71 5.47
C ILE A 145 5.44 -9.11 5.83
N ASN A 146 5.60 -9.84 6.93
CA ASN A 146 6.90 -10.39 7.30
C ASN A 146 7.13 -11.78 6.68
N ALA A 147 8.37 -12.26 6.73
CA ALA A 147 8.76 -13.51 6.07
C ALA A 147 8.03 -14.74 6.68
N VAL A 148 7.75 -14.74 7.98
CA VAL A 148 7.06 -15.86 8.66
C VAL A 148 5.60 -15.91 8.20
N GLU A 149 4.89 -14.78 8.25
CA GLU A 149 3.51 -14.66 7.76
C GLU A 149 3.40 -15.09 6.29
N LEU A 150 4.34 -14.65 5.45
CA LEU A 150 4.36 -15.02 4.04
C LEU A 150 4.47 -16.53 3.85
N GLN A 151 5.35 -17.21 4.60
CA GLN A 151 5.49 -18.67 4.51
C GLN A 151 4.21 -19.40 4.95
N GLU A 152 3.56 -18.93 6.01
CA GLU A 152 2.30 -19.51 6.49
C GLU A 152 1.18 -19.37 5.46
N LEU A 153 1.07 -18.19 4.84
CA LEU A 153 0.05 -17.93 3.81
C LEU A 153 0.35 -18.69 2.51
N LEU A 154 1.61 -18.86 2.12
CA LEU A 154 2.00 -19.70 0.99
C LEU A 154 1.58 -21.16 1.20
N ALA A 155 1.81 -21.70 2.40
CA ALA A 155 1.39 -23.06 2.75
C ALA A 155 -0.15 -23.22 2.72
N LEU A 156 -0.90 -22.18 3.11
CA LEU A 156 -2.36 -22.14 2.97
C LEU A 156 -2.81 -22.13 1.51
N SER A 157 -2.20 -21.27 0.68
CA SER A 157 -2.50 -21.15 -0.75
C SER A 157 -2.24 -22.45 -1.50
N GLU A 158 -1.16 -23.17 -1.17
CA GLU A 158 -0.85 -24.46 -1.78
C GLU A 158 -1.97 -25.49 -1.54
N ARG A 159 -2.51 -25.55 -0.33
CA ARG A 159 -3.63 -26.44 0.00
C ARG A 159 -4.89 -26.10 -0.80
N ALA A 160 -5.20 -24.81 -0.97
CA ALA A 160 -6.33 -24.36 -1.77
C ALA A 160 -6.15 -24.70 -3.27
N SER A 161 -4.95 -24.49 -3.81
CA SER A 161 -4.60 -24.88 -5.18
C SER A 161 -4.76 -26.38 -5.42
N GLN A 162 -4.33 -27.22 -4.47
CA GLN A 162 -4.55 -28.67 -4.53
C GLN A 162 -6.05 -29.03 -4.52
N HIS A 163 -6.87 -28.34 -3.71
CA HIS A 163 -8.32 -28.52 -3.71
C HIS A 163 -8.93 -28.16 -5.08
N ASN A 164 -8.57 -27.00 -5.64
CA ASN A 164 -9.05 -26.56 -6.95
C ASN A 164 -8.74 -27.56 -8.07
N LYS A 165 -7.53 -28.11 -8.09
CA LYS A 165 -7.15 -29.13 -9.08
C LYS A 165 -8.04 -30.37 -9.02
N LYS A 166 -8.45 -30.80 -7.82
CA LYS A 166 -9.35 -31.96 -7.65
C LYS A 166 -10.76 -31.70 -8.16
N CYS A 167 -11.21 -30.45 -8.12
CA CYS A 167 -12.58 -30.05 -8.50
C CYS A 167 -12.70 -29.60 -9.97
N TYR A 168 -11.58 -29.43 -10.67
CA TYR A 168 -11.53 -28.95 -12.06
C TYR A 168 -11.94 -30.02 -13.07
N GLY A 169 -12.67 -29.63 -14.13
CA GLY A 169 -12.99 -30.51 -15.27
C GLY A 169 -14.41 -31.09 -15.32
N ASN A 170 -15.29 -30.77 -14.36
CA ASN A 170 -16.71 -31.16 -14.39
C ASN A 170 -17.58 -30.09 -15.08
N ARG A 171 -18.78 -30.46 -15.57
CA ARG A 171 -19.79 -29.53 -16.14
C ARG A 171 -20.06 -28.33 -15.20
N TRP A 172 -20.04 -28.59 -13.90
CA TRP A 172 -20.02 -27.58 -12.84
C TRP A 172 -18.82 -27.90 -11.95
N SER A 173 -17.96 -26.91 -11.73
CA SER A 173 -16.80 -27.03 -10.83
C SER A 173 -16.83 -25.91 -9.80
N TYR A 174 -16.39 -26.20 -8.59
CA TYR A 174 -16.19 -25.21 -7.54
C TYR A 174 -14.78 -24.64 -7.69
N TYR A 175 -14.68 -23.31 -7.81
CA TYR A 175 -13.41 -22.60 -7.93
C TYR A 175 -13.22 -21.71 -6.70
N VAL A 176 -12.25 -22.07 -5.87
CA VAL A 176 -11.84 -21.27 -4.71
C VAL A 176 -10.73 -20.34 -5.17
N ARG A 177 -10.94 -19.03 -5.09
CA ARG A 177 -9.84 -18.07 -5.24
C ARG A 177 -9.31 -17.71 -3.86
N ASP A 178 -8.00 -17.74 -3.71
CA ASP A 178 -7.35 -17.22 -2.51
C ASP A 178 -7.53 -15.70 -2.46
N MET A 179 -8.22 -15.23 -1.41
CA MET A 179 -8.39 -13.81 -1.12
C MET A 179 -7.91 -13.54 0.30
N TYR A 180 -6.99 -12.60 0.45
CA TYR A 180 -6.43 -12.24 1.74
C TYR A 180 -6.78 -10.79 2.06
N ASN A 181 -7.45 -10.61 3.20
CA ASN A 181 -7.74 -9.30 3.74
C ASN A 181 -6.75 -9.03 4.88
N SER A 182 -6.07 -7.90 4.83
CA SER A 182 -5.31 -7.41 5.97
C SER A 182 -6.14 -6.39 6.74
N SER A 183 -6.18 -6.55 8.07
CA SER A 183 -6.74 -5.52 8.95
C SER A 183 -5.79 -4.33 9.14
N GLN A 184 -4.55 -4.43 8.63
CA GLN A 184 -3.56 -3.37 8.67
C GLN A 184 -4.10 -2.08 8.05
N SER A 185 -3.87 -0.99 8.77
CA SER A 185 -4.06 0.38 8.28
C SER A 185 -2.74 0.89 7.72
N PHE A 186 -2.83 1.70 6.67
CA PHE A 186 -1.68 2.33 6.03
C PHE A 186 -1.71 3.87 6.17
N ILE A 187 -2.85 4.46 6.55
CA ILE A 187 -3.06 5.91 6.60
C ILE A 187 -3.41 6.39 8.03
N GLU A 188 -4.46 5.83 8.64
CA GLU A 188 -5.08 6.27 9.89
C GLU A 188 -5.32 5.11 10.85
N SER A 189 -5.22 5.37 12.16
CA SER A 189 -5.81 4.45 13.13
C SER A 189 -7.30 4.25 12.85
N LYS A 190 -7.73 3.00 12.66
CA LYS A 190 -9.12 2.65 12.29
C LYS A 190 -10.20 3.09 13.29
N THR A 191 -9.85 3.48 14.51
CA THR A 191 -10.84 3.68 15.58
C THR A 191 -10.57 4.88 16.48
N THR A 192 -9.39 5.51 16.39
CA THR A 192 -8.95 6.42 17.46
C THR A 192 -9.44 7.86 17.36
N PRO A 193 -9.47 8.53 16.19
CA PRO A 193 -9.82 9.97 16.15
C PRO A 193 -11.27 10.27 16.55
N ASP A 194 -12.23 9.49 16.02
CA ASP A 194 -13.66 9.62 16.34
C ASP A 194 -13.95 9.23 17.80
N GLU A 195 -13.29 8.19 18.31
CA GLU A 195 -13.42 7.75 19.70
C GLU A 195 -12.84 8.80 20.66
N LEU A 196 -11.67 9.36 20.35
CA LEU A 196 -11.09 10.47 21.10
C LEU A 196 -12.03 11.68 21.14
N SER A 197 -12.60 12.07 19.99
CA SER A 197 -13.56 13.19 19.93
C SER A 197 -14.78 12.96 20.83
N LYS A 198 -15.35 11.73 20.81
CA LYS A 198 -16.46 11.34 21.70
C LYS A 198 -16.07 11.34 23.18
N LEU A 199 -14.86 10.88 23.51
CA LEU A 199 -14.36 10.88 24.88
C LEU A 199 -14.15 12.31 25.40
N TYR A 200 -13.55 13.19 24.60
CA TYR A 200 -13.40 14.61 24.95
C TYR A 200 -14.75 15.29 25.17
N ALA A 201 -15.73 15.07 24.29
CA ALA A 201 -17.07 15.61 24.45
C ALA A 201 -17.73 15.13 25.75
N ALA A 202 -17.58 13.84 26.07
CA ALA A 202 -18.13 13.27 27.31
C ALA A 202 -17.42 13.76 28.58
N ILE A 203 -16.11 14.02 28.52
CA ILE A 203 -15.35 14.65 29.62
C ILE A 203 -15.86 16.07 29.85
N SER A 204 -15.92 16.89 28.78
CA SER A 204 -16.41 18.27 28.85
C SER A 204 -17.82 18.35 29.43
N GLU A 205 -18.73 17.47 29.00
CA GLU A 205 -20.10 17.43 29.55
C GLU A 205 -20.11 17.09 31.04
N ALA A 206 -19.26 16.16 31.48
CA ALA A 206 -19.15 15.79 32.88
C ALA A 206 -18.53 16.92 33.72
N GLU A 207 -17.53 17.62 33.20
CA GLU A 207 -16.91 18.81 33.81
C GLU A 207 -17.92 19.95 33.97
N ASP A 208 -18.69 20.25 32.92
CA ASP A 208 -19.74 21.29 32.95
C ASP A 208 -20.83 20.97 34.00
N LYS A 209 -21.25 19.70 34.08
CA LYS A 209 -22.18 19.22 35.13
C LYS A 209 -21.58 19.37 36.53
N LEU A 210 -20.31 19.04 36.69
CA LEU A 210 -19.61 19.16 37.97
C LEU A 210 -19.45 20.64 38.39
N GLN A 211 -19.11 21.52 37.45
CA GLN A 211 -18.87 22.94 37.67
C GLN A 211 -20.17 23.73 37.92
N SER A 212 -21.24 23.44 37.19
CA SER A 212 -22.56 24.03 37.43
C SER A 212 -23.13 23.60 38.79
N GLY A 213 -22.72 22.42 39.30
CA GLY A 213 -23.15 21.89 40.59
C GLY A 213 -24.64 21.49 40.62
N ILE A 214 -25.31 21.47 39.48
CA ILE A 214 -26.75 21.29 39.34
C ILE A 214 -27.01 20.11 38.38
N SER A 215 -27.91 19.21 38.78
CA SER A 215 -28.38 18.09 37.95
C SER A 215 -29.34 18.56 36.86
N GLU A 216 -29.63 17.71 35.88
CA GLU A 216 -30.63 17.97 34.82
C GLU A 216 -32.03 18.31 35.37
N SER A 217 -32.33 17.90 36.61
CA SER A 217 -33.58 18.24 37.30
C SER A 217 -33.59 19.61 38.00
N GLY A 218 -32.51 20.41 37.84
CA GLY A 218 -32.36 21.72 38.51
C GLY A 218 -31.97 21.62 39.99
N ARG A 219 -31.71 20.41 40.52
CA ARG A 219 -31.32 20.19 41.92
C ARG A 219 -29.80 20.15 42.08
N THR A 220 -29.30 20.67 43.20
CA THR A 220 -27.88 20.59 43.57
C THR A 220 -27.39 19.14 43.57
N LEU A 221 -26.21 18.90 42.99
CA LEU A 221 -25.58 17.58 42.97
C LEU A 221 -25.20 17.13 44.39
N THR A 222 -25.55 15.89 44.72
CA THR A 222 -25.09 15.21 45.94
C THR A 222 -23.61 14.86 45.84
N THR A 223 -22.95 14.64 46.99
CA THR A 223 -21.54 14.20 47.04
C THR A 223 -21.32 12.95 46.19
N ARG A 224 -22.19 11.93 46.33
CA ARG A 224 -22.10 10.70 45.51
C ARG A 224 -22.18 10.97 44.01
N GLN A 225 -23.01 11.91 43.57
CA GLN A 225 -23.10 12.27 42.15
C GLN A 225 -21.86 13.00 41.66
N LYS A 226 -21.28 13.89 42.50
CA LYS A 226 -20.01 14.55 42.20
C LYS A 226 -18.87 13.53 42.09
N ASP A 227 -18.79 12.60 43.04
CA ASP A 227 -17.77 11.53 43.04
C ASP A 227 -17.91 10.63 41.80
N ALA A 228 -19.15 10.32 41.39
CA ALA A 228 -19.41 9.54 40.18
C ALA A 228 -18.97 10.29 38.91
N LEU A 229 -19.27 11.59 38.80
CA LEU A 229 -18.82 12.41 37.68
C LEU A 229 -17.29 12.53 37.64
N ALA A 230 -16.65 12.74 38.79
CA ALA A 230 -15.19 12.77 38.89
C ALA A 230 -14.57 11.43 38.44
N SER A 231 -15.13 10.30 38.88
CA SER A 231 -14.68 8.97 38.44
C SER A 231 -14.86 8.76 36.93
N ILE A 232 -15.95 9.27 36.33
CA ILE A 232 -16.17 9.21 34.87
C ILE A 232 -15.12 10.05 34.14
N ILE A 233 -14.82 11.25 34.64
CA ILE A 233 -13.78 12.12 34.08
C ILE A 233 -12.43 11.42 34.14
N ASP A 234 -12.05 10.86 35.29
CA ASP A 234 -10.77 10.17 35.47
C ASP A 234 -10.65 8.95 34.54
N GLU A 235 -11.67 8.09 34.48
CA GLU A 235 -11.68 6.90 33.61
C GLU A 235 -11.53 7.29 32.14
N LYS A 236 -12.32 8.26 31.68
CA LYS A 236 -12.28 8.71 30.28
C LYS A 236 -10.97 9.43 29.96
N THR A 237 -10.44 10.23 30.88
CA THR A 237 -9.14 10.90 30.73
C THR A 237 -8.02 9.88 30.59
N HIS A 238 -8.02 8.83 31.41
CA HIS A 238 -7.04 7.76 31.28
C HIS A 238 -7.14 7.06 29.91
N LYS A 239 -8.37 6.80 29.44
CA LYS A 239 -8.59 6.22 28.11
C LYS A 239 -8.12 7.13 26.98
N VAL A 240 -8.35 8.44 27.10
CA VAL A 240 -7.83 9.44 26.15
C VAL A 240 -6.30 9.40 26.09
N ILE A 241 -5.62 9.41 27.24
CA ILE A 241 -4.15 9.35 27.30
C ILE A 241 -3.63 8.08 26.62
N GLN A 242 -4.25 6.93 26.89
CA GLN A 242 -3.90 5.67 26.24
C GLN A 242 -4.04 5.77 24.71
N LEU A 243 -5.22 6.18 24.25
CA LEU A 243 -5.55 6.27 22.82
C LEU A 243 -4.67 7.29 22.08
N ASP A 244 -4.35 8.43 22.70
CA ASP A 244 -3.46 9.43 22.11
C ASP A 244 -2.01 8.93 22.00
N GLY A 245 -1.57 8.14 22.99
CA GLY A 245 -0.29 7.43 22.95
C GLY A 245 -0.23 6.41 21.80
N GLU A 246 -1.27 5.59 21.64
CA GLU A 246 -1.40 4.63 20.54
C GLU A 246 -1.40 5.34 19.18
N LEU A 247 -2.16 6.43 19.03
CA LEU A 247 -2.22 7.23 17.82
C LEU A 247 -0.86 7.85 17.47
N SER A 248 -0.15 8.37 18.47
CA SER A 248 1.18 8.95 18.31
C SER A 248 2.19 7.90 17.87
N HIS A 249 2.15 6.70 18.46
CA HIS A 249 3.00 5.58 18.08
C HIS A 249 2.77 5.15 16.62
N GLN A 250 1.50 5.00 16.21
CA GLN A 250 1.15 4.61 14.85
C GLN A 250 1.60 5.65 13.81
N ARG A 251 1.43 6.95 14.12
CA ARG A 251 1.93 8.04 13.27
C ARG A 251 3.45 7.98 13.12
N ALA A 252 4.18 7.74 14.21
CA ALA A 252 5.63 7.59 14.18
C ALA A 252 6.06 6.39 13.32
N GLN A 253 5.39 5.25 13.47
CA GLN A 253 5.66 4.04 12.67
C GLN A 253 5.43 4.28 11.17
N ARG A 254 4.36 4.99 10.80
CA ARG A 254 4.10 5.38 9.41
C ARG A 254 5.21 6.26 8.85
N ILE A 255 5.61 7.32 9.57
CA ILE A 255 6.68 8.21 9.14
C ILE A 255 7.98 7.42 8.95
N GLN A 256 8.31 6.52 9.89
CA GLN A 256 9.47 5.65 9.79
C GLN A 256 9.41 4.75 8.54
N THR A 257 8.23 4.22 8.22
CA THR A 257 8.01 3.35 7.05
C THR A 257 8.19 4.12 5.74
N GLU A 258 7.63 5.33 5.64
CA GLU A 258 7.79 6.21 4.48
C GLU A 258 9.25 6.64 4.30
N GLN A 259 9.96 6.96 5.40
CA GLN A 259 11.38 7.29 5.39
C GLN A 259 12.26 6.09 4.97
N ALA A 260 11.97 4.89 5.49
CA ALA A 260 12.68 3.67 5.11
C ALA A 260 12.48 3.35 3.63
N THR A 261 11.26 3.53 3.12
CA THR A 261 10.93 3.38 1.70
C THR A 261 11.70 4.36 0.83
N LEU A 262 11.74 5.64 1.22
CA LEU A 262 12.52 6.66 0.51
C LEU A 262 14.02 6.34 0.53
N ALA A 263 14.56 5.93 1.68
CA ALA A 263 15.96 5.57 1.82
C ALA A 263 16.32 4.35 0.96
N PHE A 264 15.45 3.33 0.90
CA PHE A 264 15.62 2.18 0.01
C PHE A 264 15.75 2.65 -1.44
N ILE A 265 14.79 3.46 -1.92
CA ILE A 265 14.78 3.96 -3.29
C ILE A 265 16.04 4.80 -3.60
N GLN A 266 16.46 5.65 -2.67
CA GLN A 266 17.67 6.48 -2.83
C GLN A 266 18.97 5.67 -2.81
N ARG A 267 18.97 4.53 -2.09
CA ARG A 267 20.12 3.64 -1.96
C ARG A 267 20.25 2.64 -3.09
N LEU A 268 19.28 2.52 -3.99
CA LEU A 268 19.49 1.78 -5.22
C LEU A 268 20.67 2.47 -5.93
N PRO A 269 21.87 1.86 -6.05
CA PRO A 269 22.99 2.42 -6.80
C PRO A 269 22.67 2.63 -8.27
N TRP A 270 21.45 2.28 -8.74
CA TRP A 270 20.91 2.62 -10.05
C TRP A 270 21.93 2.26 -11.16
N THR A 271 22.66 1.15 -10.99
CA THR A 271 23.80 0.75 -11.83
C THR A 271 23.79 -0.77 -12.04
N ASN A 272 24.48 -1.20 -13.09
CA ASN A 272 24.50 -2.59 -13.56
C ASN A 272 25.12 -3.60 -12.56
N SER A 273 25.74 -3.14 -11.46
CA SER A 273 26.32 -4.03 -10.44
C SER A 273 25.29 -4.62 -9.49
N GLN A 274 24.04 -4.16 -9.54
CA GLN A 274 22.98 -4.64 -8.66
C GLN A 274 22.23 -5.84 -9.25
N ARG A 275 21.97 -6.83 -8.40
CA ARG A 275 21.02 -7.90 -8.66
C ARG A 275 19.89 -7.82 -7.65
N THR A 276 18.70 -7.51 -8.13
CA THR A 276 17.48 -7.52 -7.32
C THR A 276 16.70 -8.79 -7.64
N ASN A 277 16.59 -9.68 -6.67
CA ASN A 277 15.74 -10.87 -6.82
C ASN A 277 14.34 -10.56 -6.30
N PHE A 278 13.45 -10.11 -7.20
CA PHE A 278 12.04 -9.90 -6.88
C PHE A 278 11.19 -11.19 -6.93
N ALA A 279 11.83 -12.35 -7.09
CA ALA A 279 11.16 -13.62 -7.10
C ALA A 279 10.79 -14.07 -5.68
N TYR A 280 9.53 -13.83 -5.32
CA TYR A 280 8.75 -14.63 -4.37
C TYR A 280 7.38 -14.93 -4.97
#